data_AF-A0A8C4XB99-F1
#
_entry.id   AF-A0A8C4XB99-F1
#
_cell.length_a   1.000
_cell.length_b   1.000
_cell.length_c   1.000
_cell.angle_alpha   90.00
_cell.angle_beta   90.00
_cell.angle_gamma   90.00
#
_symmetry.space_group_name_H-M   'P 1'
#
loop_
_entity.id
_entity.type
_entity.pdbx_description
1 polymer ?
#
loop_
_entity_poly.entity_id
_entity_poly.type
_entity_poly.pdbx_seq_one_letter_code
_entity_poly.pdbx_strand_id
1 'polypeptide(L)'
;MTPNGYLMFEDESFLDSTVAKMNALRKSGQFCDVRLQICGHELMAHRAVLACCSPYLFEIFNSDVDSHGMSHVKFEDLNPEAVEILLNYAYTAQLKADKELVKDVYSAARKLKMDRVKQICGDYLLSKMETQSCISYRSFASCMGDGRLLGKIDMHIQEHLLEISEQDEFLKLPRLKLEVILEDNVSLPGNGKLYSKVINWVQRSIWDNGESLEHLMEEVY
;
A
#
# COMPACT_ATOMS: atom_id res chain seq x y z
N MET A 1 -16.64 48.44 -19.32
CA MET A 1 -17.84 48.21 -18.49
C MET A 1 -17.66 46.87 -17.79
N THR A 2 -17.39 46.87 -16.49
CA THR A 2 -17.30 45.65 -15.65
C THR A 2 -18.71 45.11 -15.44
N PRO A 3 -19.07 43.93 -15.98
CA PRO A 3 -20.48 43.51 -15.99
C PRO A 3 -21.08 43.29 -14.60
N ASN A 4 -20.26 43.14 -13.53
CA ASN A 4 -20.71 42.82 -12.16
C ASN A 4 -20.11 43.71 -11.04
N GLY A 5 -19.43 44.82 -11.34
CA GLY A 5 -18.97 45.79 -10.32
C GLY A 5 -17.75 45.40 -9.46
N TYR A 6 -17.02 44.34 -9.78
CA TYR A 6 -15.73 44.01 -9.15
C TYR A 6 -14.71 43.43 -10.14
N LEU A 7 -13.42 43.62 -9.85
CA LEU A 7 -12.30 43.02 -10.58
C LEU A 7 -12.07 41.61 -10.05
N MET A 8 -12.17 40.61 -10.93
CA MET A 8 -11.75 39.23 -10.67
C MET A 8 -10.46 38.96 -11.44
N PHE A 9 -9.47 38.38 -10.77
CA PHE A 9 -8.22 37.92 -11.36
C PHE A 9 -7.86 36.55 -10.76
N GLU A 10 -7.56 35.60 -11.62
CA GLU A 10 -7.12 34.26 -11.25
C GLU A 10 -5.73 34.04 -11.87
N ASP A 11 -4.72 33.82 -11.03
CA ASP A 11 -3.36 33.51 -11.47
C ASP A 11 -3.19 32.00 -11.58
N GLU A 12 -3.29 31.48 -12.80
CA GLU A 12 -3.19 30.06 -13.11
C GLU A 12 -1.84 29.44 -12.68
N SER A 13 -0.78 30.25 -12.57
CA SER A 13 0.58 29.79 -12.23
C SER A 13 0.89 29.85 -10.73
N PHE A 14 0.05 30.53 -9.95
CA PHE A 14 0.33 30.84 -8.55
C PHE A 14 0.47 29.58 -7.69
N LEU A 15 -0.41 28.60 -7.88
CA LEU A 15 -0.41 27.36 -7.08
C LEU A 15 0.87 26.55 -7.31
N ASP A 16 1.23 26.30 -8.57
CA ASP A 16 2.44 25.56 -8.92
C ASP A 16 3.71 26.27 -8.43
N SER A 17 3.79 27.60 -8.63
CA SER A 17 4.91 28.40 -8.14
C SER A 17 5.03 28.37 -6.62
N THR A 18 3.90 28.45 -5.91
CA THR A 18 3.86 28.46 -4.45
C THR A 18 4.28 27.13 -3.87
N VAL A 19 3.74 26.02 -4.38
CA VAL A 19 4.08 24.67 -3.95
C VAL A 19 5.56 24.36 -4.22
N ALA A 20 6.10 24.78 -5.37
CA ALA A 20 7.52 24.66 -5.67
C ALA A 20 8.41 25.44 -4.68
N LYS A 21 8.01 26.66 -4.30
CA LYS A 21 8.71 27.46 -3.29
C LYS A 21 8.63 26.82 -1.90
N MET A 22 7.48 26.27 -1.50
CA MET A 22 7.35 25.51 -0.25
C MET A 22 8.29 24.30 -0.21
N ASN A 23 8.45 23.61 -1.34
CA ASN A 23 9.40 22.50 -1.45
C ASN A 23 10.86 22.97 -1.30
N ALA A 24 11.20 24.14 -1.86
CA ALA A 24 12.52 24.73 -1.70
C ALA A 24 12.80 25.11 -0.23
N LEU A 25 11.82 25.70 0.47
CA LEU A 25 11.89 25.99 1.90
C LEU A 25 12.11 24.72 2.73
N ARG A 26 11.38 23.65 2.41
CA ARG A 26 11.55 22.34 3.08
C ARG A 26 12.98 21.84 2.91
N LYS A 27 13.50 21.84 1.68
CA LYS A 27 14.84 21.34 1.36
C LYS A 27 15.96 22.17 2.02
N SER A 28 15.72 23.45 2.29
CA SER A 28 16.65 24.30 3.05
C SER A 28 16.42 24.27 4.56
N GLY A 29 15.43 23.51 5.04
CA GLY A 29 15.05 23.43 6.46
C GLY A 29 14.37 24.69 7.00
N GLN A 30 14.02 25.64 6.14
CA GLN A 30 13.42 26.90 6.56
C GLN A 30 11.95 26.70 6.92
N PHE A 31 11.56 27.22 8.08
CA PHE A 31 10.20 27.14 8.63
C PHE A 31 9.66 25.72 8.86
N CYS A 32 10.51 24.70 8.75
CA CYS A 32 10.14 23.33 9.12
C CYS A 32 9.85 23.28 10.63
N ASP A 33 8.67 22.76 10.96
CA ASP A 33 8.10 22.66 12.31
C ASP A 33 7.72 21.22 12.66
N VAL A 34 8.05 20.24 11.80
CA VAL A 34 8.01 18.80 12.11
C VAL A 34 9.29 18.07 11.70
N ARG A 35 9.70 17.15 12.57
CA ARG A 35 10.80 16.22 12.40
C ARG A 35 10.26 14.79 12.42
N LEU A 36 10.38 14.10 11.29
CA LEU A 36 10.05 12.69 11.19
C LEU A 36 11.33 11.87 11.36
N GLN A 37 11.37 11.02 12.38
CA GLN A 37 12.46 10.09 12.61
C GLN A 37 12.06 8.70 12.09
N ILE A 38 12.68 8.25 10.98
CA ILE A 38 12.39 6.98 10.33
C ILE A 38 13.61 6.05 10.45
N CYS A 39 13.55 5.03 11.30
CA CYS A 39 14.66 4.08 11.50
C CYS A 39 16.02 4.81 11.69
N GLY A 40 16.03 5.83 12.56
CA GLY A 40 17.22 6.68 12.83
C GLY A 40 17.52 7.79 11.80
N HIS A 41 16.85 7.81 10.65
CA HIS A 41 16.98 8.89 9.65
C HIS A 41 16.05 10.05 9.99
N GLU A 42 16.52 11.28 9.80
CA GLU A 42 15.78 12.48 10.12
C GLU A 42 15.29 13.19 8.85
N LEU A 43 13.97 13.42 8.76
CA LEU A 43 13.35 14.16 7.67
C LEU A 43 12.60 15.38 8.23
N MET A 44 13.00 16.57 7.81
CA MET A 44 12.37 17.83 8.20
C MET A 44 11.26 18.22 7.21
N ALA A 45 10.14 18.72 7.71
CA ALA A 45 9.03 19.20 6.90
C ALA A 45 8.17 20.26 7.60
N HIS A 46 7.16 20.75 6.89
CA HIS A 46 6.11 21.61 7.43
C HIS A 46 4.86 20.80 7.79
N ARG A 47 4.38 20.95 9.02
CA ARG A 47 3.16 20.31 9.56
C ARG A 47 1.96 20.62 8.70
N ALA A 48 1.79 21.89 8.31
CA ALA A 48 0.66 22.34 7.49
C ALA A 48 0.56 21.56 6.16
N VAL A 49 1.67 21.38 5.46
CA VAL A 49 1.68 20.65 4.18
C VAL A 49 1.37 19.17 4.40
N LEU A 50 2.01 18.53 5.38
CA LEU A 50 1.80 17.11 5.64
C LEU A 50 0.39 16.80 6.16
N ALA A 51 -0.17 17.68 6.99
CA ALA A 51 -1.53 17.57 7.48
C ALA A 51 -2.58 17.64 6.36
N CYS A 52 -2.36 18.45 5.32
CA CYS A 52 -3.24 18.49 4.15
C CYS A 52 -3.23 17.17 3.35
N CYS A 53 -2.12 16.44 3.38
CA CYS A 53 -1.96 15.20 2.61
C CYS A 53 -2.23 13.93 3.43
N SER A 54 -2.21 14.00 4.75
CA SER A 54 -2.28 12.86 5.66
C SER A 54 -3.18 13.18 6.87
N PRO A 55 -4.39 12.60 6.92
CA PRO A 55 -5.26 12.70 8.10
C PRO A 55 -4.60 12.16 9.37
N TYR A 56 -3.76 11.14 9.25
CA TYR A 56 -3.01 10.57 10.38
C TYR A 56 -2.01 11.58 10.96
N LEU A 57 -1.24 12.26 10.10
CA LEU A 57 -0.30 13.27 10.56
C LEU A 57 -1.02 14.52 11.09
N PHE A 58 -2.16 14.91 10.50
CA PHE A 58 -3.02 15.96 11.06
C PHE A 58 -3.43 15.64 12.51
N GLU A 59 -3.87 14.41 12.79
CA GLU A 59 -4.22 13.97 14.15
C GLU A 59 -3.01 14.07 15.09
N ILE A 60 -1.85 13.52 14.68
CA ILE A 60 -0.63 13.52 15.51
C ILE A 60 -0.13 14.92 15.84
N PHE A 61 -0.12 15.82 14.85
CA PHE A 61 0.39 17.16 15.05
C PHE A 61 -0.45 17.99 16.02
N ASN A 62 -1.71 17.64 16.25
CA ASN A 62 -2.55 18.30 17.24
C ASN A 62 -2.27 17.81 18.68
N SER A 63 -1.64 16.65 18.85
CA SER A 63 -1.33 16.09 20.17
C SER A 63 0.15 16.19 20.56
N ASP A 64 1.06 16.43 19.62
CA ASP A 64 2.50 16.31 19.84
C ASP A 64 3.28 17.54 19.34
N VAL A 65 3.52 18.51 20.24
CA VAL A 65 4.30 19.73 19.98
C VAL A 65 5.15 20.01 21.21
N ASP A 66 6.45 20.20 21.01
CA ASP A 66 7.37 20.54 22.10
C ASP A 66 7.28 22.02 22.53
N SER A 67 8.05 22.39 23.55
CA SER A 67 8.10 23.77 24.06
C SER A 67 8.60 24.81 23.06
N HIS A 68 9.25 24.38 21.97
CA HIS A 68 9.75 25.23 20.90
C HIS A 68 8.83 25.27 19.68
N GLY A 69 7.68 24.58 19.73
CA GLY A 69 6.73 24.52 18.63
C GLY A 69 7.05 23.43 17.60
N MET A 70 8.00 22.54 17.90
CA MET A 70 8.47 21.49 17.01
C MET A 70 7.77 20.15 17.30
N SER A 71 7.14 19.56 16.29
CA SER A 71 6.59 18.20 16.38
C SER A 71 7.65 17.15 16.09
N HIS A 72 7.71 16.10 16.90
CA HIS A 72 8.65 14.99 16.74
C HIS A 72 7.87 13.69 16.56
N VAL A 73 7.90 13.10 15.36
CA VAL A 73 7.14 11.88 15.07
C VAL A 73 8.11 10.77 14.68
N LYS A 74 7.98 9.60 15.33
CA LYS A 74 8.90 8.48 15.16
C LYS A 74 8.22 7.28 14.53
N PHE A 75 8.86 6.69 13.53
CA PHE A 75 8.46 5.45 12.88
C PHE A 75 9.65 4.48 12.80
N GLU A 76 9.50 3.29 13.38
CA GLU A 76 10.57 2.27 13.44
C GLU A 76 10.32 1.11 12.44
N ASP A 77 9.17 1.12 11.77
CA ASP A 77 8.68 0.06 10.91
C ASP A 77 8.44 0.54 9.46
N LEU A 78 8.96 1.73 9.12
CA LEU A 78 8.86 2.29 7.77
C LEU A 78 10.24 2.38 7.11
N ASN A 79 10.26 2.20 5.80
CA ASN A 79 11.45 2.46 4.99
C ASN A 79 11.64 4.00 4.85
N PRO A 80 12.80 4.57 5.23
CA PRO A 80 13.09 6.00 5.12
C PRO A 80 12.90 6.56 3.71
N GLU A 81 13.34 5.83 2.69
CA GLU A 81 13.26 6.25 1.28
C GLU A 81 11.81 6.30 0.80
N ALA A 82 11.00 5.32 1.23
CA ALA A 82 9.57 5.31 0.94
C ALA A 82 8.87 6.53 1.55
N VAL A 83 9.20 6.90 2.79
CA VAL A 83 8.65 8.10 3.43
C VAL A 83 9.13 9.37 2.70
N GLU A 84 10.39 9.45 2.29
CA GLU A 84 10.90 10.59 1.52
C GLU A 84 10.17 10.75 0.17
N ILE A 85 9.84 9.65 -0.52
CA ILE A 85 9.00 9.67 -1.72
C ILE A 85 7.63 10.27 -1.43
N LEU A 86 7.00 9.92 -0.31
CA LEU A 86 5.70 10.48 0.10
C LEU A 86 5.81 11.97 0.46
N LEU A 87 6.90 12.40 1.11
CA LEU A 87 7.16 13.81 1.34
C LEU A 87 7.34 14.55 0.02
N ASN A 88 8.12 14.01 -0.92
CA ASN A 88 8.27 14.62 -2.23
C ASN A 88 6.92 14.73 -2.96
N TYR A 89 6.08 13.71 -2.87
CA TYR A 89 4.71 13.76 -3.40
C TYR A 89 3.88 14.89 -2.78
N ALA A 90 3.90 15.06 -1.46
CA ALA A 90 3.14 16.11 -0.77
C ALA A 90 3.52 17.53 -1.23
N TYR A 91 4.75 17.73 -1.70
CA TYR A 91 5.28 19.03 -2.14
C TYR A 91 5.39 19.20 -3.66
N THR A 92 5.04 18.19 -4.45
CA THR A 92 5.19 18.25 -5.92
C THR A 92 4.04 17.64 -6.70
N ALA A 93 3.12 16.96 -6.01
CA ALA A 93 2.10 16.08 -6.60
C ALA A 93 2.65 14.96 -7.51
N GLN A 94 3.97 14.73 -7.50
CA GLN A 94 4.62 13.69 -8.29
C GLN A 94 5.05 12.52 -7.39
N LEU A 95 4.60 11.32 -7.73
CA LEU A 95 5.02 10.09 -7.09
C LEU A 95 6.06 9.41 -7.97
N LYS A 96 7.33 9.50 -7.58
CA LYS A 96 8.46 8.86 -8.29
C LYS A 96 9.05 7.81 -7.36
N ALA A 97 8.81 6.54 -7.68
CA ALA A 97 9.31 5.40 -6.94
C ALA A 97 9.86 4.37 -7.92
N ASP A 98 11.01 3.80 -7.59
CA ASP A 98 11.53 2.63 -8.30
C ASP A 98 10.66 1.41 -8.00
N LYS A 99 10.66 0.43 -8.92
CA LYS A 99 9.70 -0.70 -8.88
C LYS A 99 9.80 -1.49 -7.59
N GLU A 100 11.03 -1.62 -7.10
CA GLU A 100 11.44 -2.36 -5.93
C GLU A 100 10.90 -1.71 -4.64
N LEU A 101 10.74 -0.39 -4.64
CA LEU A 101 10.27 0.39 -3.49
C LEU A 101 8.74 0.54 -3.44
N VAL A 102 8.00 0.18 -4.50
CA VAL A 102 6.55 0.44 -4.54
C VAL A 102 5.78 -0.24 -3.41
N LYS A 103 6.21 -1.43 -2.96
CA LYS A 103 5.61 -2.11 -1.80
C LYS A 103 5.82 -1.31 -0.52
N ASP A 104 7.02 -0.79 -0.29
CA ASP A 104 7.31 0.04 0.88
C ASP A 104 6.57 1.37 0.85
N VAL A 105 6.50 2.01 -0.33
CA VAL A 105 5.72 3.25 -0.54
C VAL A 105 4.23 3.00 -0.28
N TYR A 106 3.70 1.86 -0.74
CA TYR A 106 2.33 1.45 -0.44
C TYR A 106 2.12 1.30 1.08
N SER A 107 3.02 0.59 1.77
CA SER A 107 2.92 0.35 3.21
C SER A 107 2.97 1.64 4.02
N ALA A 108 3.91 2.54 3.68
CA ALA A 108 4.01 3.86 4.28
C ALA A 108 2.77 4.72 3.99
N ALA A 109 2.27 4.72 2.75
CA ALA A 109 1.07 5.48 2.39
C ALA A 109 -0.16 4.98 3.15
N ARG A 110 -0.32 3.66 3.33
CA ARG A 110 -1.40 3.11 4.16
C ARG A 110 -1.26 3.57 5.61
N LYS A 111 -0.06 3.44 6.19
CA LYS A 111 0.17 3.82 7.60
C LYS A 111 -0.11 5.31 7.84
N LEU A 112 0.31 6.15 6.91
CA LEU A 112 0.09 7.60 6.95
C LEU A 112 -1.30 8.02 6.43
N LYS A 113 -2.22 7.08 6.17
CA LYS A 113 -3.57 7.35 5.64
C LYS A 113 -3.58 8.23 4.36
N MET A 114 -2.59 8.06 3.48
CA MET A 114 -2.50 8.73 2.18
C MET A 114 -3.19 7.89 1.10
N ASP A 115 -4.51 7.81 1.15
CA ASP A 115 -5.31 6.82 0.39
C ASP A 115 -5.12 6.89 -1.13
N ARG A 116 -4.99 8.08 -1.70
CA ARG A 116 -4.77 8.24 -3.15
C ARG A 116 -3.44 7.60 -3.58
N VAL A 117 -2.38 7.79 -2.81
CA VAL A 117 -1.07 7.20 -3.09
C VAL A 117 -1.12 5.69 -2.90
N LYS A 118 -1.71 5.22 -1.78
CA LYS A 118 -1.96 3.79 -1.53
C LYS A 118 -2.67 3.13 -2.70
N GLN A 119 -3.73 3.75 -3.21
CA GLN A 119 -4.51 3.23 -4.35
C GLN A 119 -3.65 3.13 -5.62
N ILE A 120 -2.92 4.19 -5.97
CA ILE A 120 -2.06 4.22 -7.15
C ILE A 120 -0.97 3.15 -7.06
N CYS A 121 -0.31 3.01 -5.90
CA CYS A 121 0.68 1.96 -5.68
C CYS A 121 0.05 0.56 -5.79
N GLY A 122 -1.13 0.34 -5.22
CA GLY A 122 -1.83 -0.94 -5.32
C GLY A 122 -2.23 -1.30 -6.75
N ASP A 123 -2.73 -0.33 -7.52
CA ASP A 123 -3.08 -0.52 -8.92
C ASP A 123 -1.82 -0.77 -9.79
N TYR A 124 -0.70 -0.11 -9.49
CA TYR A 124 0.59 -0.40 -10.11
C TYR A 124 1.06 -1.82 -9.80
N LEU A 125 1.00 -2.25 -8.54
CA LEU A 125 1.40 -3.60 -8.12
C LEU A 125 0.60 -4.67 -8.85
N LEU A 126 -0.72 -4.48 -8.98
CA LEU A 126 -1.58 -5.37 -9.77
C LEU A 126 -1.18 -5.41 -11.25
N SER A 127 -0.84 -4.27 -11.84
CA SER A 127 -0.41 -4.20 -13.24
C SER A 127 0.94 -4.89 -13.53
N LYS A 128 1.73 -5.14 -12.49
CA LYS A 128 3.05 -5.80 -12.56
C LYS A 128 3.02 -7.21 -11.98
N MET A 129 1.88 -7.68 -11.51
CA MET A 129 1.74 -9.02 -10.98
C MET A 129 1.76 -10.03 -12.14
N GLU A 130 2.69 -10.96 -12.04
CA GLU A 130 2.77 -12.14 -12.91
C GLU A 130 2.28 -13.38 -12.14
N THR A 131 1.84 -14.41 -12.86
CA THR A 131 1.34 -15.68 -12.31
C THR A 131 2.34 -16.34 -11.37
N GLN A 132 3.65 -16.18 -11.62
CA GLN A 132 4.74 -16.71 -10.78
C GLN A 132 4.92 -15.93 -9.47
N SER A 133 4.44 -14.68 -9.43
CA SER A 133 4.60 -13.77 -8.30
C SER A 133 3.33 -13.58 -7.47
N CYS A 134 2.16 -13.97 -7.98
CA CYS A 134 0.85 -13.64 -7.42
C CYS A 134 0.68 -14.04 -5.94
N ILE A 135 1.27 -15.16 -5.52
CA ILE A 135 1.22 -15.65 -4.14
C ILE A 135 1.95 -14.69 -3.17
N SER A 136 3.11 -14.18 -3.58
CA SER A 136 3.85 -13.19 -2.80
C SER A 136 3.08 -11.86 -2.69
N TYR A 137 2.37 -11.48 -3.75
CA TYR A 137 1.51 -10.29 -3.76
C TYR A 137 0.29 -10.48 -2.89
N ARG A 138 -0.31 -11.68 -2.88
CA ARG A 138 -1.43 -12.04 -2.02
C ARG A 138 -1.04 -11.97 -0.54
N SER A 139 0.10 -12.57 -0.19
CA SER A 139 0.64 -12.56 1.17
C SER A 139 0.90 -11.13 1.64
N PHE A 140 1.46 -10.29 0.77
CA PHE A 140 1.60 -8.87 1.02
C PHE A 140 0.23 -8.20 1.25
N ALA A 141 -0.73 -8.35 0.33
CA ALA A 141 -2.06 -7.71 0.44
C ALA A 141 -2.81 -8.14 1.72
N SER A 142 -2.72 -9.41 2.10
CA SER A 142 -3.28 -9.95 3.34
C SER A 142 -2.62 -9.33 4.58
N CYS A 143 -1.29 -9.32 4.65
CA CYS A 143 -0.56 -8.62 5.72
C CYS A 143 -0.93 -7.13 5.78
N MET A 144 -1.26 -6.56 4.63
CA MET A 144 -1.65 -5.16 4.54
C MET A 144 -3.11 -4.86 4.90
N GLY A 145 -3.96 -5.88 5.05
CA GLY A 145 -5.40 -5.73 5.33
C GLY A 145 -6.18 -5.03 4.21
N ASP A 146 -5.69 -5.05 2.97
CA ASP A 146 -6.36 -4.40 1.82
C ASP A 146 -7.23 -5.41 1.08
N GLY A 147 -8.49 -5.50 1.48
CA GLY A 147 -9.48 -6.40 0.86
C GLY A 147 -9.72 -6.13 -0.63
N ARG A 148 -9.53 -4.89 -1.11
CA ARG A 148 -9.66 -4.54 -2.53
C ARG A 148 -8.50 -5.15 -3.32
N LEU A 149 -7.28 -4.98 -2.83
CA LEU A 149 -6.09 -5.55 -3.45
C LEU A 149 -6.14 -7.07 -3.39
N LEU A 150 -6.51 -7.63 -2.23
CA LEU A 150 -6.63 -9.06 -2.01
C LEU A 150 -7.66 -9.70 -2.95
N GLY A 151 -8.87 -9.14 -3.06
CA GLY A 151 -9.91 -9.69 -3.93
C GLY A 151 -9.53 -9.72 -5.42
N LYS A 152 -8.78 -8.73 -5.90
CA LYS A 152 -8.27 -8.73 -7.28
C LYS A 152 -7.18 -9.77 -7.51
N ILE A 153 -6.32 -9.98 -6.52
CA ILE A 153 -5.28 -11.03 -6.60
C ILE A 153 -5.94 -12.40 -6.55
N ASP A 154 -6.94 -12.59 -5.69
CA ASP A 154 -7.67 -13.87 -5.56
C ASP A 154 -8.42 -14.23 -6.84
N MET A 155 -9.03 -13.24 -7.51
CA MET A 155 -9.64 -13.43 -8.84
C MET A 155 -8.62 -13.88 -9.88
N HIS A 156 -7.42 -13.29 -9.90
CA HIS A 156 -6.36 -13.73 -10.80
C HIS A 156 -5.88 -15.17 -10.46
N ILE A 157 -5.79 -15.50 -9.18
CA ILE A 157 -5.42 -16.87 -8.76
C ILE A 157 -6.47 -17.88 -9.20
N GLN A 158 -7.77 -17.54 -9.10
CA GLN A 158 -8.86 -18.37 -9.59
C GLN A 158 -8.77 -18.63 -11.10
N GLU A 159 -8.57 -17.57 -11.89
CA GLU A 159 -8.49 -17.64 -13.35
C GLU A 159 -7.31 -18.51 -13.83
N HIS A 160 -6.19 -18.49 -13.09
CA HIS A 160 -4.93 -19.17 -13.47
C HIS A 160 -4.57 -20.35 -12.55
N LEU A 161 -5.55 -20.89 -11.81
CA LEU A 161 -5.32 -21.85 -10.72
C LEU A 161 -4.55 -23.11 -11.13
N LEU A 162 -4.80 -23.64 -12.33
CA LEU A 162 -4.13 -24.84 -12.83
C LEU A 162 -2.61 -24.64 -13.01
N GLU A 163 -2.21 -23.46 -13.48
CA GLU A 163 -0.80 -23.09 -13.67
C GLU A 163 -0.15 -22.77 -12.33
N ILE A 164 -0.83 -22.00 -11.47
CA ILE A 164 -0.32 -21.58 -10.17
C ILE A 164 -0.12 -22.79 -9.24
N SER A 165 -1.02 -23.79 -9.32
CA SER A 165 -0.94 -25.00 -8.49
C SER A 165 0.21 -25.95 -8.83
N GLU A 166 0.93 -25.74 -9.94
CA GLU A 166 2.19 -26.46 -10.22
C GLU A 166 3.41 -25.78 -9.58
N GLN A 167 3.26 -24.57 -9.03
CA GLN A 167 4.36 -23.83 -8.43
C GLN A 167 4.58 -24.25 -6.97
N ASP A 168 5.84 -24.35 -6.55
CA ASP A 168 6.19 -24.69 -5.15
C ASP A 168 5.62 -23.68 -4.14
N GLU A 169 5.54 -22.41 -4.54
CA GLU A 169 4.96 -21.34 -3.72
C GLU A 169 3.46 -21.56 -3.43
N PHE A 170 2.74 -22.39 -4.21
CA PHE A 170 1.32 -22.69 -3.98
C PHE A 170 1.06 -23.22 -2.57
N LEU A 171 2.00 -23.97 -2.01
CA LEU A 171 1.92 -24.48 -0.64
C LEU A 171 1.91 -23.38 0.42
N LYS A 172 2.39 -22.17 0.09
CA LYS A 172 2.50 -21.03 1.02
C LYS A 172 1.29 -20.12 1.00
N LEU A 173 0.26 -20.41 0.20
CA LEU A 173 -0.98 -19.64 0.23
C LEU A 173 -1.66 -19.83 1.59
N PRO A 174 -1.86 -18.78 2.40
CA PRO A 174 -2.63 -18.90 3.62
C PRO A 174 -4.07 -19.22 3.22
N ARG A 175 -4.53 -20.41 3.63
CA ARG A 175 -5.89 -20.95 3.53
C ARG A 175 -6.64 -20.36 2.34
N LEU A 176 -6.29 -20.82 1.14
CA LEU A 176 -7.16 -20.56 0.01
C LEU A 176 -8.54 -21.02 0.44
N LYS A 177 -9.55 -20.12 0.45
CA LYS A 177 -10.93 -20.49 0.74
C LYS A 177 -11.21 -21.73 -0.11
N LEU A 178 -11.39 -22.89 0.52
CA LEU A 178 -11.86 -24.07 -0.21
C LEU A 178 -13.17 -23.71 -0.92
N GLU A 179 -13.95 -22.79 -0.36
CA GLU A 179 -15.11 -22.14 -0.97
C GLU A 179 -14.81 -21.49 -2.33
N VAL A 180 -13.65 -20.85 -2.53
CA VAL A 180 -13.26 -20.30 -3.85
C VAL A 180 -13.02 -21.41 -4.88
N ILE A 181 -12.55 -22.57 -4.43
CA ILE A 181 -12.40 -23.77 -5.30
C ILE A 181 -13.75 -24.47 -5.50
N LEU A 182 -14.71 -24.28 -4.60
CA LEU A 182 -15.97 -25.01 -4.53
C LEU A 182 -17.20 -24.21 -5.00
N GLU A 183 -17.14 -22.88 -5.07
CA GLU A 183 -18.23 -22.01 -5.52
C GLU A 183 -18.29 -21.93 -7.06
N ASP A 184 -18.91 -22.96 -7.63
CA ASP A 184 -19.91 -22.92 -8.70
C ASP A 184 -19.68 -22.15 -10.01
N ASN A 185 -18.48 -21.64 -10.34
CA ASN A 185 -18.20 -21.07 -11.68
C ASN A 185 -16.97 -21.61 -12.39
N VAL A 186 -16.52 -22.78 -11.96
CA VAL A 186 -15.44 -23.47 -12.63
C VAL A 186 -16.05 -24.41 -13.66
N SER A 187 -16.43 -23.85 -14.81
CA SER A 187 -16.61 -24.62 -16.06
C SER A 187 -15.24 -25.13 -16.53
N LEU A 188 -14.49 -25.85 -15.69
CA LEU A 188 -13.22 -26.46 -16.08
C LEU A 188 -13.46 -27.87 -16.62
N PRO A 189 -12.91 -28.20 -17.80
CA PRO A 189 -12.86 -29.57 -18.26
C PRO A 189 -11.89 -30.37 -17.37
N GLY A 190 -12.41 -31.12 -16.40
CA GLY A 190 -11.66 -32.15 -15.68
C GLY A 190 -11.46 -31.91 -14.18
N ASN A 191 -12.54 -32.03 -13.42
CA ASN A 191 -12.58 -31.94 -11.94
C ASN A 191 -11.54 -32.83 -11.21
N GLY A 192 -10.99 -33.87 -11.84
CA GLY A 192 -10.04 -34.78 -11.20
C GLY A 192 -8.65 -34.18 -10.92
N LYS A 193 -8.13 -33.29 -11.78
CA LYS A 193 -6.75 -32.77 -11.63
C LYS A 193 -6.65 -31.68 -10.56
N LEU A 194 -7.62 -30.78 -10.49
CA LEU A 194 -7.62 -29.75 -9.46
C LEU A 194 -7.92 -30.34 -8.08
N TYR A 195 -8.90 -31.26 -8.00
CA TYR A 195 -9.22 -31.96 -6.76
C TYR A 195 -8.02 -32.75 -6.22
N SER A 196 -7.33 -33.53 -7.07
CA SER A 196 -6.12 -34.24 -6.64
C SER A 196 -4.99 -33.32 -6.21
N LYS A 197 -4.84 -32.13 -6.83
CA LYS A 197 -3.86 -31.13 -6.39
C LYS A 197 -4.22 -30.48 -5.06
N VAL A 198 -5.49 -30.15 -4.83
CA VAL A 198 -5.96 -29.59 -3.56
C VAL A 198 -5.84 -30.63 -2.45
N ILE A 199 -6.19 -31.89 -2.72
CA ILE A 199 -5.97 -32.99 -1.78
C ILE A 199 -4.48 -33.19 -1.51
N ASN A 200 -3.62 -33.17 -2.54
CA ASN A 200 -2.17 -33.25 -2.35
C ASN A 200 -1.61 -32.06 -1.56
N TRP A 201 -2.15 -30.85 -1.75
CA TRP A 201 -1.81 -29.67 -0.96
C TRP A 201 -2.22 -29.86 0.51
N VAL A 202 -3.48 -30.24 0.78
CA VAL A 202 -3.97 -30.53 2.14
C VAL A 202 -3.12 -31.62 2.80
N GLN A 203 -2.83 -32.70 2.06
CA GLN A 203 -1.98 -33.77 2.55
C GLN A 203 -0.58 -33.26 2.88
N ARG A 204 0.10 -32.54 1.98
CA ARG A 204 1.43 -31.99 2.29
C ARG A 204 1.40 -31.00 3.45
N SER A 205 0.41 -30.12 3.55
CA SER A 205 0.30 -29.16 4.66
C SER A 205 0.08 -29.84 6.02
N ILE A 206 -0.69 -30.94 6.06
CA ILE A 206 -0.89 -31.70 7.30
C ILE A 206 0.35 -32.56 7.63
N TRP A 207 0.94 -33.24 6.64
CA TRP A 207 2.04 -34.17 6.84
C TRP A 207 3.41 -33.50 7.03
N ASP A 208 3.73 -32.49 6.21
CA ASP A 208 5.05 -31.86 6.19
C ASP A 208 5.14 -30.66 7.15
N ASN A 209 4.05 -29.89 7.30
CA ASN A 209 4.03 -28.68 8.14
C ASN A 209 3.34 -28.89 9.50
N GLY A 210 2.71 -30.06 9.73
CA GLY A 210 2.06 -30.40 11.00
C GLY A 210 0.80 -29.58 11.31
N GLU A 211 0.18 -28.95 10.31
CA GLU A 211 -1.04 -28.16 10.51
C GLU A 211 -2.27 -29.06 10.69
N SER A 212 -3.23 -28.63 11.52
CA SER A 212 -4.51 -29.34 11.67
C SER A 212 -5.48 -28.98 10.54
N LEU A 213 -6.36 -29.91 10.17
CA LEU A 213 -7.41 -29.66 9.17
C LEU A 213 -8.31 -28.49 9.59
N GLU A 214 -8.62 -28.37 10.89
CA GLU A 214 -9.39 -27.25 11.44
C GLU A 214 -8.68 -25.93 11.19
N HIS A 215 -7.37 -25.89 11.40
CA HIS A 215 -6.55 -24.72 11.08
C HIS A 215 -6.63 -24.45 9.58
N LEU A 216 -6.44 -25.41 8.68
CA LEU A 216 -6.54 -25.18 7.23
C LEU A 216 -7.92 -24.65 6.77
N MET A 217 -8.96 -24.83 7.58
CA MET A 217 -10.34 -24.45 7.28
C MET A 217 -10.82 -23.16 7.96
N GLU A 218 -10.12 -22.57 8.95
CA GLU A 218 -10.64 -21.34 9.57
C GLU A 218 -10.48 -20.14 8.63
N GLU A 219 -11.49 -19.27 8.63
CA GLU A 219 -11.50 -18.08 7.80
C GLU A 219 -10.32 -17.16 8.13
N VAL A 220 -9.63 -16.71 7.08
CA VAL A 220 -8.71 -15.58 7.20
C VAL A 220 -9.59 -14.33 7.32
N TYR A 221 -9.81 -13.89 8.55
CA TYR A 221 -10.50 -12.64 8.86
C TYR A 221 -9.79 -11.41 8.26
#